data_AF-A0A3D1I9M0-F1
#
_entry.id   AF-A0A3D1I9M0-F1
#
_cell.length_a   1.000
_cell.length_b   1.000
_cell.length_c   1.000
_cell.angle_alpha   90.00
_cell.angle_beta   90.00
_cell.angle_gamma   90.00
#
_symmetry.space_group_name_H-M   'P 1'
#
loop_
_entity.id
_entity.type
_entity.pdbx_description
1 polymer ?
#
loop_
_entity_poly.entity_id
_entity_poly.type
_entity_poly.pdbx_seq_one_letter_code
_entity_poly.pdbx_strand_id
1 'polypeptide(L)'
;MANEVAGRWEGFTEGGYRYVLVLDPGGTGKMSKLGGPGGFRETKVRWDYDSSAVVVRSASGSEFRWMPAGNRLVAKDSGFELYRSGPLAGYRYPLAAAVVALLATLVLTPFVKRLAERFGAIDDPKGDERRVHRTPIPRWGGIAIYGGILLGLLAVLPVAFPAARPFPPYLVAMLGIGALIMVFGALDDLYQFRALWQMLFLLAVGVAVQFFYSGGDRIQISGIVAPFSGQPGRWVPFGWAAVPITALYIFVVTKTMDTIDGLDGLAAGIAAIAASTLAVIAVYEGQPRVAIVVAAIAGASLGFLRHNFNPAKIFMGTGGAQVLGFLLACVSIVGAFKTAAAVAMLVPMLVFSVQLFDAVFVVVRRIRSRQPITKADKSHIHHTLLGMGLTQRQVVGILYLVDAILCALLLIGIRLYG
;
A
#
# COMPACT_ATOMS: atom_id res chain seq x y z
N MET A 1 17.23 -28.87 -22.94
CA MET A 1 15.96 -29.23 -22.27
C MET A 1 16.11 -29.56 -20.79
N ALA A 2 16.95 -30.52 -20.37
CA ALA A 2 17.17 -30.88 -18.95
C ALA A 2 17.37 -29.69 -18.01
N ASN A 3 18.42 -28.94 -18.29
CA ASN A 3 18.86 -27.77 -17.53
C ASN A 3 18.01 -26.52 -17.84
N GLU A 4 17.14 -26.58 -18.84
CA GLU A 4 16.23 -25.47 -19.18
C GLU A 4 14.93 -25.56 -18.37
N VAL A 5 14.44 -26.77 -18.12
CA VAL A 5 13.24 -27.05 -17.33
C VAL A 5 13.57 -27.18 -15.84
N ALA A 6 14.75 -27.71 -15.50
CA ALA A 6 15.22 -27.76 -14.12
C ALA A 6 15.37 -26.34 -13.52
N GLY A 7 15.00 -26.22 -12.25
CA GLY A 7 14.99 -24.96 -11.53
C GLY A 7 13.68 -24.74 -10.78
N ARG A 8 13.62 -23.61 -10.09
CA ARG A 8 12.44 -23.19 -9.34
C ARG A 8 11.57 -22.31 -10.23
N TRP A 9 10.26 -22.55 -10.19
CA TRP A 9 9.22 -21.90 -10.98
C TRP A 9 8.14 -21.39 -10.03
N GLU A 10 7.57 -20.23 -10.32
CA GLU A 10 6.59 -19.57 -9.44
C GLU A 10 5.46 -18.91 -10.21
N GLY A 11 4.23 -19.01 -9.70
CA GLY A 11 3.06 -18.37 -10.30
C GLY A 11 1.94 -18.19 -9.30
N PHE A 12 0.99 -17.31 -9.63
CA PHE A 12 -0.16 -16.98 -8.80
C PHE A 12 -1.45 -17.39 -9.50
N THR A 13 -2.33 -18.11 -8.81
CA THR A 13 -3.68 -18.41 -9.35
C THR A 13 -4.60 -17.21 -9.23
N GLU A 14 -5.74 -17.25 -9.93
CA GLU A 14 -6.79 -16.21 -9.80
C GLU A 14 -7.30 -16.02 -8.37
N GLY A 15 -7.23 -17.07 -7.54
CA GLY A 15 -7.56 -17.01 -6.10
C GLY A 15 -6.44 -16.46 -5.21
N GLY A 16 -5.33 -15.97 -5.78
CA GLY A 16 -4.22 -15.39 -5.03
C GLY A 16 -3.28 -16.41 -4.37
N TYR A 17 -3.37 -17.69 -4.73
CA TYR A 17 -2.46 -18.71 -4.19
C TYR A 17 -1.16 -18.73 -4.97
N ARG A 18 -0.04 -18.64 -4.26
CA ARG A 18 1.30 -18.78 -4.85
C ARG A 18 1.63 -20.26 -4.96
N TYR A 19 2.04 -20.72 -6.12
CA TYR A 19 2.60 -22.05 -6.29
C TYR A 19 4.08 -21.92 -6.60
N VAL A 20 4.89 -22.71 -5.90
CA VAL A 20 6.32 -22.86 -6.15
C VAL A 20 6.56 -24.28 -6.60
N LEU A 21 7.06 -24.44 -7.81
CA LEU A 21 7.43 -25.72 -8.39
C LEU A 21 8.94 -25.78 -8.53
N VAL A 22 9.59 -26.67 -7.78
CA VAL A 22 11.03 -26.92 -7.88
C VAL A 22 11.21 -28.21 -8.66
N LEU A 23 11.88 -28.14 -9.81
CA LEU A 23 12.17 -29.30 -10.65
C LEU A 23 13.67 -29.61 -10.59
N ASP A 24 13.99 -30.83 -10.20
CA ASP A 24 15.35 -31.36 -10.18
C ASP A 24 15.72 -31.86 -11.58
N PRO A 25 16.99 -31.80 -11.99
CA PRO A 25 17.46 -32.33 -13.28
C PRO A 25 17.14 -33.82 -13.49
N GLY A 26 16.98 -34.58 -12.40
CA GLY A 26 16.71 -36.03 -12.39
C GLY A 26 15.25 -36.45 -12.63
N GLY A 27 14.38 -35.60 -13.18
CA GLY A 27 12.99 -35.99 -13.49
C GLY A 27 12.03 -35.99 -12.30
N THR A 28 12.46 -35.43 -11.16
CA THR A 28 11.65 -35.28 -9.94
C THR A 28 11.51 -33.82 -9.56
N GLY A 29 10.60 -33.52 -8.65
CA GLY A 29 10.45 -32.18 -8.11
C GLY A 29 9.44 -32.10 -6.98
N LYS A 30 9.16 -30.87 -6.55
CA LYS A 30 8.20 -30.56 -5.49
C LYS A 30 7.36 -29.36 -5.88
N MET A 31 6.05 -29.46 -5.68
CA MET A 31 5.13 -28.34 -5.83
C MET A 31 4.59 -27.97 -4.45
N SER A 32 4.79 -26.72 -4.05
CA SER A 32 4.32 -26.16 -2.79
C SER A 32 3.27 -25.11 -3.08
N LYS A 33 2.11 -25.23 -2.42
CA LYS A 33 1.11 -24.16 -2.38
C LYS A 33 1.40 -23.26 -1.17
N LEU A 34 1.72 -21.99 -1.43
CA LEU A 34 1.97 -20.92 -0.47
C LEU A 34 0.73 -20.01 -0.39
N GLY A 35 0.20 -19.81 0.83
CA GLY A 35 -0.99 -19.00 1.11
C GLY A 35 -2.32 -19.78 1.03
N GLY A 36 -3.24 -19.49 1.96
CA GLY A 36 -4.60 -20.05 2.04
C GLY A 36 -4.93 -20.83 3.33
N PRO A 37 -6.21 -20.93 3.73
CA PRO A 37 -6.63 -21.76 4.85
C PRO A 37 -6.36 -23.23 4.51
N GLY A 38 -5.49 -23.88 5.30
CA GLY A 38 -5.11 -25.29 5.12
C GLY A 38 -3.62 -25.61 5.16
N GLY A 39 -2.75 -24.59 5.24
CA GLY A 39 -1.31 -24.79 5.45
C GLY A 39 -0.57 -25.39 4.25
N PHE A 40 0.75 -25.43 4.39
CA PHE A 40 1.73 -25.88 3.41
C PHE A 40 1.41 -27.31 2.92
N ARG A 41 0.88 -27.47 1.69
CA ARG A 41 0.76 -28.79 1.05
C ARG A 41 1.87 -28.96 0.02
N GLU A 42 2.88 -29.75 0.40
CA GLU A 42 3.98 -30.14 -0.48
C GLU A 42 3.57 -31.41 -1.24
N THR A 43 3.60 -31.36 -2.57
CA THR A 43 3.25 -32.47 -3.45
C THR A 43 4.48 -32.90 -4.23
N LYS A 44 4.80 -34.19 -4.24
CA LYS A 44 5.89 -34.73 -5.06
C LYS A 44 5.50 -34.69 -6.53
N VAL A 45 6.42 -34.24 -7.38
CA VAL A 45 6.25 -34.10 -8.82
C VAL A 45 7.21 -35.02 -9.54
N ARG A 46 6.79 -35.58 -10.68
CA ARG A 46 7.68 -36.19 -11.66
C ARG A 46 7.56 -35.43 -12.97
N TRP A 47 8.63 -35.40 -13.75
CA TRP A 47 8.60 -34.83 -15.07
C TRP A 47 9.45 -35.69 -16.00
N ASP A 48 8.99 -35.85 -17.23
CA ASP A 48 9.59 -36.76 -18.19
C ASP A 48 10.04 -35.98 -19.43
N TYR A 49 11.22 -36.34 -19.92
CA TYR A 49 11.95 -35.69 -20.99
C TYR A 49 11.30 -35.88 -22.35
N ASP A 50 10.67 -37.02 -22.57
CA ASP A 50 10.16 -37.42 -23.88
C ASP A 50 8.86 -36.72 -24.27
N SER A 51 8.13 -36.15 -23.30
CA SER A 51 6.75 -35.70 -23.49
C SER A 51 6.58 -34.20 -23.72
N SER A 52 7.66 -33.42 -23.78
CA SER A 52 7.63 -31.94 -23.91
C SER A 52 6.78 -31.22 -22.84
N ALA A 53 6.43 -31.91 -21.75
CA ALA A 53 5.51 -31.41 -20.74
C ALA A 53 5.90 -31.90 -19.33
N VAL A 54 5.79 -31.00 -18.35
CA VAL A 54 5.95 -31.30 -16.93
C VAL A 54 4.61 -31.79 -16.38
N VAL A 55 4.58 -32.99 -15.79
CA VAL A 55 3.34 -33.64 -15.34
C VAL A 55 3.28 -33.71 -13.81
N VAL A 56 2.53 -32.80 -13.19
CA VAL A 56 2.35 -32.77 -11.74
C VAL A 56 1.20 -33.68 -11.34
N ARG A 57 1.48 -34.78 -10.63
CA ARG A 57 0.46 -35.61 -9.99
C ARG A 57 0.26 -35.20 -8.54
N SER A 58 -0.93 -34.68 -8.23
CA SER A 58 -1.38 -34.40 -6.87
C SER A 58 -1.55 -35.69 -6.07
N ALA A 59 -1.34 -35.62 -4.76
CA ALA A 59 -1.66 -36.70 -3.83
C ALA A 59 -3.17 -37.06 -3.84
N SER A 60 -4.03 -36.16 -4.34
CA SER A 60 -5.46 -36.37 -4.56
C SER A 60 -5.80 -37.07 -5.89
N GLY A 61 -4.81 -37.51 -6.67
CA GLY A 61 -5.00 -38.16 -7.98
C GLY A 61 -5.19 -37.21 -9.16
N SER A 62 -5.16 -35.89 -8.94
CA SER A 62 -5.28 -34.88 -9.99
C SER A 62 -3.97 -34.74 -10.76
N GLU A 63 -3.99 -34.84 -12.09
CA GLU A 63 -2.82 -34.67 -12.96
C GLU A 63 -2.87 -33.29 -13.63
N PHE A 64 -1.84 -32.46 -13.43
CA PHE A 64 -1.69 -31.17 -14.10
C PHE A 64 -0.54 -31.25 -15.09
N ARG A 65 -0.82 -30.97 -16.36
CA ARG A 65 0.20 -30.96 -17.41
C ARG A 65 0.62 -29.53 -17.73
N TRP A 66 1.92 -29.31 -17.83
CA TRP A 66 2.54 -28.01 -18.02
C TRP A 66 3.44 -28.02 -19.24
N MET A 67 3.28 -27.08 -20.17
CA MET A 67 4.15 -26.98 -21.34
C MET A 67 5.21 -25.88 -21.14
N PRO A 68 6.50 -26.16 -21.32
CA PRO A 68 7.54 -25.14 -21.31
C PRO A 68 7.46 -24.25 -22.55
N ALA A 69 7.35 -22.95 -22.32
CA ALA A 69 7.32 -21.90 -23.33
C ALA A 69 8.27 -20.77 -22.91
N GLY A 70 9.57 -20.93 -23.24
CA GLY A 70 10.62 -20.02 -22.81
C GLY A 70 10.76 -19.98 -21.27
N ASN A 71 10.55 -18.82 -20.67
CA ASN A 71 10.61 -18.62 -19.21
C ASN A 71 9.30 -18.94 -18.47
N ARG A 72 8.36 -19.66 -19.11
CA ARG A 72 7.05 -19.99 -18.53
C ARG A 72 6.76 -21.48 -18.65
N LEU A 73 6.02 -22.00 -17.69
CA LEU A 73 5.28 -23.26 -17.77
C LEU A 73 3.79 -22.88 -17.84
N VAL A 74 3.06 -23.37 -18.84
CA VAL A 74 1.62 -23.11 -19.00
C VAL A 74 0.82 -24.37 -18.71
N ALA A 75 -0.12 -24.30 -17.77
CA ALA A 75 -1.00 -25.40 -17.42
C ALA A 75 -2.03 -25.62 -18.52
N LYS A 76 -2.07 -26.85 -19.06
CA LYS A 76 -2.85 -27.23 -20.24
C LYS A 76 -4.36 -27.00 -20.09
N ASP A 77 -4.90 -27.19 -18.88
CA ASP A 77 -6.35 -27.25 -18.65
C ASP A 77 -6.91 -26.05 -17.88
N SER A 78 -6.05 -25.19 -17.31
CA SER A 78 -6.47 -24.08 -16.45
C SER A 78 -5.94 -22.70 -16.86
N GLY A 79 -5.08 -22.62 -17.88
CA GLY A 79 -4.44 -21.36 -18.31
C GLY A 79 -3.51 -20.75 -17.24
N PHE A 80 -3.24 -21.48 -16.16
CA PHE A 80 -2.38 -21.06 -15.07
C PHE A 80 -0.91 -21.11 -15.52
N GLU A 81 -0.14 -20.06 -15.30
CA GLU A 81 1.27 -19.97 -15.72
C GLU A 81 2.22 -19.90 -14.51
N LEU A 82 3.29 -20.71 -14.53
CA LEU A 82 4.45 -20.56 -13.63
C LEU A 82 5.60 -19.94 -14.42
N TYR A 83 6.37 -19.07 -13.79
CA TYR A 83 7.50 -18.37 -14.39
C TYR A 83 8.79 -18.84 -13.73
N ARG A 84 9.87 -18.95 -14.50
CA ARG A 84 11.18 -19.31 -13.94
C ARG A 84 11.57 -18.31 -12.86
N SER A 85 11.88 -18.80 -11.66
CA SER A 85 12.25 -17.95 -10.53
C SER A 85 13.66 -17.41 -10.75
N GLY A 86 13.77 -16.08 -10.73
CA GLY A 86 15.04 -15.36 -10.62
C GLY A 86 15.05 -14.55 -9.31
N PRO A 87 16.15 -13.83 -9.02
CA PRO A 87 16.25 -13.01 -7.80
C PRO A 87 15.16 -11.93 -7.67
N LEU A 88 14.49 -11.56 -8.77
CA LEU A 88 13.38 -10.60 -8.83
C LEU A 88 12.01 -11.25 -9.13
N ALA A 89 11.88 -12.58 -8.98
CA ALA A 89 10.58 -13.26 -9.14
C ALA A 89 9.57 -12.68 -8.15
N GLY A 90 8.39 -12.28 -8.65
CA GLY A 90 7.37 -11.57 -7.87
C GLY A 90 7.56 -10.04 -7.81
N TYR A 91 8.79 -9.52 -7.95
CA TYR A 91 9.08 -8.08 -7.89
C TYR A 91 9.03 -7.36 -9.24
N ARG A 92 9.11 -8.08 -10.37
CA ARG A 92 9.16 -7.48 -11.73
C ARG A 92 8.03 -6.47 -12.00
N TYR A 93 6.77 -6.84 -11.73
CA TYR A 93 5.62 -6.00 -12.02
C TYR A 93 5.46 -4.88 -10.98
N PRO A 94 5.60 -5.13 -9.66
CA PRO A 94 5.69 -4.06 -8.68
C PRO A 94 6.76 -3.01 -9.00
N LEU A 95 7.98 -3.43 -9.33
CA LEU A 95 9.06 -2.50 -9.69
C LEU A 95 8.76 -1.72 -10.97
N ALA A 96 8.20 -2.37 -12.00
CA ALA A 96 7.76 -1.69 -13.20
C ALA A 96 6.70 -0.63 -12.88
N ALA A 97 5.71 -0.95 -12.04
CA ALA A 97 4.67 -0.02 -11.64
C ALA A 97 5.22 1.16 -10.84
N ALA A 98 6.17 0.90 -9.93
CA ALA A 98 6.88 1.94 -9.19
C ALA A 98 7.65 2.88 -10.13
N VAL A 99 8.41 2.34 -11.10
CA VAL A 99 9.18 3.15 -12.04
C VAL A 99 8.26 3.97 -12.94
N VAL A 100 7.21 3.37 -13.51
CA VAL A 100 6.24 4.10 -14.34
C VAL A 100 5.55 5.20 -13.53
N ALA A 101 5.08 4.90 -12.32
CA ALA A 101 4.44 5.88 -11.45
C ALA A 101 5.40 7.01 -11.05
N LEU A 102 6.66 6.68 -10.75
CA LEU A 102 7.71 7.66 -10.43
C LEU A 102 7.96 8.62 -11.60
N LEU A 103 8.17 8.08 -12.80
CA LEU A 103 8.43 8.88 -14.00
C LEU A 103 7.21 9.71 -14.38
N ALA A 104 6.01 9.12 -14.32
CA ALA A 104 4.77 9.81 -14.59
C ALA A 104 4.57 10.98 -13.61
N THR A 105 4.73 10.77 -12.30
CA THR A 105 4.60 11.85 -11.31
C THR A 105 5.68 12.92 -11.51
N LEU A 106 6.93 12.54 -11.78
CA LEU A 106 8.01 13.51 -12.07
C LEU A 106 7.64 14.42 -13.24
N VAL A 107 7.07 13.86 -14.30
CA VAL A 107 6.66 14.63 -15.49
C VAL A 107 5.40 15.43 -15.23
N LEU A 108 4.39 14.89 -14.54
CA LEU A 108 3.12 15.56 -14.28
C LEU A 108 3.25 16.74 -13.30
N THR A 109 4.13 16.63 -12.30
CA THR A 109 4.28 17.63 -11.22
C THR A 109 4.48 19.07 -11.73
N PRO A 110 5.38 19.38 -12.68
CA PRO A 110 5.52 20.74 -13.20
C PRO A 110 4.29 21.25 -13.95
N PHE A 111 3.50 20.40 -14.62
CA PHE A 111 2.25 20.81 -15.26
C PHE A 111 1.17 21.13 -14.21
N VAL A 112 1.04 20.27 -13.20
CA VAL A 112 0.12 20.49 -12.08
C VAL A 112 0.49 21.74 -11.30
N LYS A 113 1.79 22.03 -11.15
CA LYS A 113 2.24 23.30 -10.55
C LYS A 113 1.70 24.52 -11.29
N ARG A 114 1.84 24.56 -12.63
CA ARG A 114 1.30 25.66 -13.46
C ARG A 114 -0.23 25.74 -13.39
N LEU A 115 -0.89 24.59 -13.28
CA LEU A 115 -2.34 24.52 -13.10
C LEU A 115 -2.76 25.16 -11.78
N ALA A 116 -2.10 24.80 -10.68
CA ALA A 116 -2.37 25.36 -9.35
C ALA A 116 -2.15 26.88 -9.32
N GLU A 117 -1.08 27.37 -9.97
CA GLU A 117 -0.82 28.81 -10.12
C GLU A 117 -1.94 29.51 -10.90
N ARG A 118 -2.43 28.90 -11.99
CA ARG A 118 -3.49 29.47 -12.83
C ARG A 118 -4.85 29.58 -12.10
N PHE A 119 -5.16 28.58 -11.28
CA PHE A 119 -6.42 28.55 -10.52
C PHE A 119 -6.33 29.26 -9.16
N GLY A 120 -5.16 29.78 -8.79
CA GLY A 120 -4.96 30.48 -7.52
C GLY A 120 -4.90 29.57 -6.31
N ALA A 121 -4.65 28.27 -6.48
CA ALA A 121 -4.44 27.31 -5.40
C ALA A 121 -3.05 27.52 -4.76
N ILE A 122 -2.87 28.65 -4.08
CA ILE A 122 -1.60 29.13 -3.55
C ILE A 122 -1.64 29.21 -2.03
N ASP A 123 -0.62 28.64 -1.40
CA ASP A 123 -0.33 28.76 0.01
C ASP A 123 0.38 30.08 0.32
N ASP A 124 -0.35 31.16 0.62
CA ASP A 124 0.30 32.41 1.04
C ASP A 124 0.61 32.41 2.55
N PRO A 125 1.89 32.50 2.98
CA PRO A 125 2.25 32.56 4.40
C PRO A 125 1.83 33.87 5.09
N LYS A 126 1.53 34.94 4.34
CA LYS A 126 1.21 36.26 4.92
C LYS A 126 -0.10 36.28 5.72
N GLY A 127 -0.97 35.29 5.54
CA GLY A 127 -2.26 35.18 6.25
C GLY A 127 -2.24 34.34 7.53
N ASP A 128 -1.13 33.63 7.85
CA ASP A 128 -1.09 32.70 8.98
C ASP A 128 0.33 32.53 9.55
N GLU A 129 0.60 33.12 10.73
CA GLU A 129 1.86 33.00 11.49
C GLU A 129 2.21 31.56 11.93
N ARG A 130 1.37 30.58 11.59
CA ARG A 130 1.63 29.14 11.81
C ARG A 130 2.42 28.49 10.69
N ARG A 131 2.55 29.13 9.53
CA ARG A 131 3.20 28.55 8.35
C ARG A 131 4.73 28.68 8.43
N VAL A 132 5.44 27.59 8.14
CA VAL A 132 6.91 27.49 8.27
C VAL A 132 7.63 28.06 7.04
N HIS A 133 6.96 28.08 5.88
CA HIS A 133 7.52 28.62 4.63
C HIS A 133 7.40 30.15 4.57
N ARG A 134 8.27 30.77 3.76
CA ARG A 134 8.39 32.24 3.65
C ARG A 134 7.90 32.79 2.31
N THR A 135 7.57 31.92 1.36
CA THR A 135 7.19 32.28 -0.01
C THR A 135 5.88 31.59 -0.38
N PRO A 136 5.01 32.23 -1.19
CA PRO A 136 3.80 31.58 -1.68
C PRO A 136 4.14 30.32 -2.48
N ILE A 137 3.59 29.16 -2.09
CA ILE A 137 3.85 27.87 -2.74
C ILE A 137 2.54 27.27 -3.27
N PRO A 138 2.47 26.82 -4.54
CA PRO A 138 1.25 26.19 -5.05
C PRO A 138 0.91 24.90 -4.31
N ARG A 139 -0.38 24.65 -4.07
CA ARG A 139 -0.95 23.44 -3.45
C ARG A 139 -1.82 22.74 -4.49
N TRP A 140 -1.52 21.47 -4.77
CA TRP A 140 -2.26 20.50 -5.62
C TRP A 140 -1.35 19.37 -6.11
N GLY A 141 -0.15 19.22 -5.55
CA GLY A 141 0.79 18.16 -5.89
C GLY A 141 0.19 16.75 -5.85
N GLY A 142 -0.82 16.55 -5.00
CA GLY A 142 -1.65 15.34 -4.96
C GLY A 142 -2.22 14.89 -6.31
N ILE A 143 -2.60 15.84 -7.19
CA ILE A 143 -3.11 15.51 -8.54
C ILE A 143 -2.03 14.80 -9.35
N ALA A 144 -0.77 15.24 -9.26
CA ALA A 144 0.34 14.60 -9.94
C ALA A 144 0.64 13.20 -9.36
N ILE A 145 0.60 13.07 -8.02
CA ILE A 145 0.79 11.78 -7.34
C ILE A 145 -0.28 10.79 -7.77
N TYR A 146 -1.54 11.17 -7.65
CA TYR A 146 -2.67 10.30 -7.96
C TYR A 146 -2.71 9.94 -9.46
N GLY A 147 -2.43 10.90 -10.34
CA GLY A 147 -2.25 10.66 -11.77
C GLY A 147 -1.11 9.67 -12.08
N GLY A 148 0.04 9.81 -11.41
CA GLY A 148 1.16 8.88 -11.54
C GLY A 148 0.83 7.47 -11.05
N ILE A 149 0.11 7.33 -9.93
CA ILE A 149 -0.40 6.04 -9.44
C ILE A 149 -1.29 5.40 -10.52
N LEU A 150 -2.30 6.13 -11.02
CA LEU A 150 -3.21 5.61 -12.03
C LEU A 150 -2.48 5.16 -13.30
N LEU A 151 -1.53 5.96 -13.80
CA LEU A 151 -0.74 5.62 -14.98
C LEU A 151 0.13 4.39 -14.76
N GLY A 152 0.76 4.25 -13.58
CA GLY A 152 1.52 3.06 -13.22
C GLY A 152 0.65 1.79 -13.18
N LEU A 153 -0.56 1.88 -12.64
CA LEU A 153 -1.50 0.76 -12.58
C LEU A 153 -2.07 0.39 -13.95
N LEU A 154 -2.46 1.39 -14.75
CA LEU A 154 -2.98 1.18 -16.10
C LEU A 154 -1.93 0.58 -17.03
N ALA A 155 -0.65 0.95 -16.87
CA ALA A 155 0.43 0.39 -17.68
C ALA A 155 0.76 -1.07 -17.31
N VAL A 156 0.69 -1.44 -16.02
CA VAL A 156 1.24 -2.72 -15.54
C VAL A 156 0.19 -3.79 -15.31
N LEU A 157 -0.98 -3.46 -14.75
CA LEU A 157 -1.99 -4.48 -14.42
C LEU A 157 -2.49 -5.28 -15.62
N PRO A 158 -2.76 -4.70 -16.81
CA PRO A 158 -3.17 -5.46 -17.99
C PRO A 158 -2.09 -6.44 -18.48
N VAL A 159 -0.82 -6.04 -18.38
CA VAL A 159 0.33 -6.89 -18.78
C VAL A 159 0.58 -7.99 -17.75
N ALA A 160 0.38 -7.68 -16.47
CA ALA A 160 0.57 -8.63 -15.38
C ALA A 160 -0.55 -9.68 -15.30
N PHE A 161 -1.78 -9.34 -15.71
CA PHE A 161 -2.96 -10.20 -15.64
C PHE A 161 -3.78 -10.14 -16.95
N PRO A 162 -3.26 -10.66 -18.07
CA PRO A 162 -3.90 -10.54 -19.38
C PRO A 162 -5.18 -11.38 -19.52
N ALA A 163 -5.27 -12.52 -18.81
CA ALA A 163 -6.39 -13.47 -18.91
C ALA A 163 -7.48 -13.27 -17.84
N ALA A 164 -7.19 -12.52 -16.76
CA ALA A 164 -8.12 -12.27 -15.67
C ALA A 164 -8.73 -10.87 -15.80
N ARG A 165 -9.87 -10.59 -15.13
CA ARG A 165 -10.30 -9.20 -14.91
C ARG A 165 -9.19 -8.48 -14.13
N PRO A 166 -8.41 -7.57 -14.75
CA PRO A 166 -7.20 -7.04 -14.12
C PRO A 166 -7.55 -6.18 -12.91
N PHE A 167 -8.74 -5.57 -12.91
CA PHE A 167 -9.26 -4.76 -11.82
C PHE A 167 -10.42 -5.47 -11.11
N PRO A 168 -10.21 -6.02 -9.90
CA PRO A 168 -11.31 -6.52 -9.09
C PRO A 168 -12.19 -5.34 -8.63
N PRO A 169 -13.52 -5.53 -8.44
CA PRO A 169 -14.45 -4.48 -8.04
C PRO A 169 -13.98 -3.62 -6.85
N TYR A 170 -13.40 -4.24 -5.81
CA TYR A 170 -12.88 -3.49 -4.66
C TYR A 170 -11.73 -2.53 -5.03
N LEU A 171 -10.89 -2.90 -5.99
CA LEU A 171 -9.78 -2.07 -6.46
C LEU A 171 -10.30 -0.91 -7.31
N VAL A 172 -11.26 -1.18 -8.20
CA VAL A 172 -11.92 -0.14 -8.99
C VAL A 172 -12.60 0.87 -8.08
N ALA A 173 -13.32 0.39 -7.06
CA ALA A 173 -13.97 1.24 -6.09
C ALA A 173 -12.98 2.05 -5.25
N MET A 174 -11.90 1.42 -4.76
CA MET A 174 -10.84 2.11 -4.04
C MET A 174 -10.21 3.22 -4.90
N LEU A 175 -9.91 2.96 -6.17
CA LEU A 175 -9.38 3.99 -7.06
C LEU A 175 -10.44 5.07 -7.34
N GLY A 176 -11.66 4.72 -7.73
CA GLY A 176 -12.73 5.68 -8.02
C GLY A 176 -13.08 6.58 -6.82
N ILE A 177 -13.15 6.01 -5.61
CA ILE A 177 -13.33 6.76 -4.37
C ILE A 177 -12.09 7.63 -4.08
N GLY A 178 -10.88 7.12 -4.32
CA GLY A 178 -9.66 7.91 -4.26
C GLY A 178 -9.70 9.14 -5.18
N ALA A 179 -10.24 9.01 -6.39
CA ALA A 179 -10.44 10.16 -7.29
C ALA A 179 -11.42 11.18 -6.69
N LEU A 180 -12.50 10.71 -6.07
CA LEU A 180 -13.46 11.59 -5.40
C LEU A 180 -12.82 12.34 -4.22
N ILE A 181 -11.99 11.65 -3.41
CA ILE A 181 -11.22 12.28 -2.32
C ILE A 181 -10.22 13.31 -2.89
N MET A 182 -9.54 13.00 -3.99
CA MET A 182 -8.62 13.93 -4.64
C MET A 182 -9.34 15.21 -5.06
N VAL A 183 -10.49 15.07 -5.73
CA VAL A 183 -11.29 16.22 -6.16
C VAL A 183 -11.79 17.00 -4.96
N PHE A 184 -12.39 16.32 -3.97
CA PHE A 184 -12.90 16.99 -2.76
C PHE A 184 -11.80 17.76 -2.03
N GLY A 185 -10.63 17.18 -1.84
CA GLY A 185 -9.51 17.85 -1.19
C GLY A 185 -8.87 18.96 -2.04
N ALA A 186 -8.86 18.84 -3.37
CA ALA A 186 -8.42 19.93 -4.24
C ALA A 186 -9.39 21.13 -4.21
N LEU A 187 -10.70 20.87 -4.06
CA LEU A 187 -11.71 21.90 -3.83
C LEU A 187 -11.59 22.50 -2.42
N ASP A 188 -11.25 21.68 -1.42
CA ASP A 188 -10.97 22.16 -0.06
C ASP A 188 -9.77 23.12 -0.02
N ASP A 189 -8.72 22.85 -0.80
CA ASP A 189 -7.57 23.76 -0.94
C ASP A 189 -7.97 25.14 -1.49
N LEU A 190 -9.05 25.23 -2.27
CA LEU A 190 -9.58 26.49 -2.81
C LEU A 190 -10.60 27.17 -1.87
N TYR A 191 -11.54 26.40 -1.31
CA TYR A 191 -12.70 26.93 -0.62
C TYR A 191 -12.62 26.85 0.91
N GLN A 192 -11.63 26.15 1.46
CA GLN A 192 -11.40 25.95 2.89
C GLN A 192 -12.66 25.46 3.62
N PHE A 193 -13.06 24.22 3.36
CA PHE A 193 -14.28 23.68 3.95
C PHE A 193 -14.16 23.53 5.48
N ARG A 194 -15.32 23.58 6.15
CA ARG A 194 -15.37 23.35 7.60
C ARG A 194 -14.91 21.91 7.90
N ALA A 195 -14.14 21.74 8.97
CA ALA A 195 -13.61 20.43 9.39
C ALA A 195 -14.69 19.34 9.55
N LEU A 196 -15.91 19.72 9.93
CA LEU A 196 -17.05 18.80 10.01
C LEU A 196 -17.38 18.16 8.65
N TRP A 197 -17.38 18.94 7.56
CA TRP A 197 -17.69 18.42 6.23
C TRP A 197 -16.62 17.47 5.72
N GLN A 198 -15.35 17.79 5.98
CA GLN A 198 -14.24 16.89 5.69
C GLN A 198 -14.41 15.56 6.44
N MET A 199 -14.73 15.62 7.74
CA MET A 199 -14.91 14.42 8.57
C MET A 199 -16.06 13.55 8.07
N LEU A 200 -17.23 14.15 7.82
CA LEU A 200 -18.41 13.42 7.34
C LEU A 200 -18.16 12.78 5.98
N PHE A 201 -17.51 13.51 5.07
CA PHE A 201 -17.14 13.00 3.76
C PHE A 201 -16.18 11.80 3.86
N LEU A 202 -15.10 11.92 4.64
CA LEU A 202 -14.12 10.85 4.82
C LEU A 202 -14.71 9.60 5.49
N LEU A 203 -15.63 9.76 6.45
CA LEU A 203 -16.36 8.63 7.03
C LEU A 203 -17.31 7.98 6.02
N ALA A 204 -18.03 8.78 5.22
CA ALA A 204 -18.95 8.27 4.21
C ALA A 204 -18.23 7.45 3.14
N VAL A 205 -17.09 7.93 2.62
CA VAL A 205 -16.28 7.18 1.66
C VAL A 205 -15.65 5.93 2.27
N GLY A 206 -15.24 6.01 3.55
CA GLY A 206 -14.74 4.85 4.32
C GLY A 206 -15.79 3.77 4.57
N VAL A 207 -17.07 4.13 4.63
CA VAL A 207 -18.20 3.18 4.63
C VAL A 207 -18.46 2.65 3.22
N ALA A 208 -18.52 3.52 2.22
CA ALA A 208 -18.86 3.16 0.84
C ALA A 208 -17.91 2.13 0.23
N VAL A 209 -16.60 2.27 0.46
CA VAL A 209 -15.57 1.38 -0.13
C VAL A 209 -15.74 -0.09 0.29
N GLN A 210 -16.36 -0.35 1.44
CA GLN A 210 -16.51 -1.70 2.00
C GLN A 210 -17.56 -2.55 1.29
N PHE A 211 -18.49 -1.91 0.55
CA PHE A 211 -19.58 -2.58 -0.14
C PHE A 211 -19.19 -3.14 -1.51
N PHE A 212 -17.95 -2.91 -1.94
CA PHE A 212 -17.39 -3.48 -3.16
C PHE A 212 -16.53 -4.68 -2.83
N TYR A 213 -16.93 -5.86 -3.31
CA TYR A 213 -16.27 -7.12 -2.98
C TYR A 213 -16.12 -8.03 -4.19
N SER A 214 -15.19 -8.98 -4.12
CA SER A 214 -14.94 -9.97 -5.17
C SER A 214 -14.39 -11.25 -4.55
N GLY A 215 -15.04 -12.40 -4.79
CA GLY A 215 -14.55 -13.68 -4.30
C GLY A 215 -14.38 -13.78 -2.77
N GLY A 216 -15.14 -12.98 -2.01
CA GLY A 216 -15.01 -12.87 -0.54
C GLY A 216 -14.03 -11.80 -0.07
N ASP A 217 -13.18 -11.27 -0.95
CA ASP A 217 -12.30 -10.15 -0.64
C ASP A 217 -13.09 -8.84 -0.64
N ARG A 218 -12.93 -8.09 0.45
CA ARG A 218 -13.49 -6.75 0.64
C ARG A 218 -12.53 -5.92 1.50
N ILE A 219 -12.59 -4.61 1.36
CA ILE A 219 -11.84 -3.69 2.22
C ILE A 219 -12.61 -3.58 3.54
N GLN A 220 -12.46 -4.58 4.41
CA GLN A 220 -13.12 -4.62 5.71
C GLN A 220 -12.30 -5.39 6.75
N ILE A 221 -12.17 -4.79 7.93
CA ILE A 221 -11.65 -5.45 9.13
C ILE A 221 -12.80 -6.31 9.71
N SER A 222 -12.90 -7.56 9.26
CA SER A 222 -14.02 -8.44 9.64
C SER A 222 -13.89 -9.07 11.03
N GLY A 223 -12.74 -8.94 11.69
CA GLY A 223 -12.47 -9.50 13.00
C GLY A 223 -11.00 -9.38 13.39
N ILE A 224 -10.68 -9.92 14.56
CA ILE A 224 -9.31 -10.01 15.08
C ILE A 224 -9.08 -11.42 15.62
N VAL A 225 -7.83 -11.86 15.68
CA VAL A 225 -7.51 -13.01 16.53
C VAL A 225 -7.37 -12.52 17.96
N ALA A 226 -8.11 -13.13 18.87
CA ALA A 226 -8.16 -12.73 20.27
C ALA A 226 -6.76 -12.87 20.91
N PRO A 227 -6.05 -11.75 21.15
CA PRO A 227 -4.78 -11.82 21.86
C PRO A 227 -5.09 -12.27 23.29
N PHE A 228 -4.27 -13.17 23.85
CA PHE A 228 -4.39 -13.64 25.24
C PHE A 228 -5.60 -14.54 25.57
N SER A 229 -6.28 -15.11 24.57
CA SER A 229 -7.43 -16.02 24.82
C SER A 229 -7.06 -17.41 25.36
N GLY A 230 -5.78 -17.69 25.64
CA GLY A 230 -5.28 -19.01 26.04
C GLY A 230 -5.34 -20.07 24.94
N GLN A 231 -6.01 -19.78 23.81
CA GLN A 231 -6.11 -20.62 22.63
C GLN A 231 -5.44 -19.90 21.45
N PRO A 232 -4.26 -20.36 20.98
CA PRO A 232 -3.60 -19.78 19.81
C PRO A 232 -4.54 -19.80 18.60
N GLY A 233 -4.76 -18.63 17.97
CA GLY A 233 -5.49 -18.53 16.71
C GLY A 233 -7.02 -18.41 16.79
N ARG A 234 -7.62 -18.21 17.97
CA ARG A 234 -9.08 -17.98 18.06
C ARG A 234 -9.49 -16.69 17.35
N TRP A 235 -10.19 -16.83 16.22
CA TRP A 235 -10.77 -15.70 15.47
C TRP A 235 -12.06 -15.19 16.12
N VAL A 236 -12.15 -13.87 16.32
CA VAL A 236 -13.33 -13.18 16.84
C VAL A 236 -13.87 -12.26 15.74
N PRO A 237 -15.00 -12.61 15.11
CA PRO A 237 -15.61 -11.77 14.10
C PRO A 237 -16.28 -10.55 14.74
N PHE A 238 -16.20 -9.39 14.10
CA PHE A 238 -16.84 -8.16 14.56
C PHE A 238 -18.31 -8.03 14.12
N GLY A 239 -18.77 -8.86 13.17
CA GLY A 239 -20.14 -8.78 12.66
C GLY A 239 -20.46 -7.40 12.12
N TRP A 240 -21.56 -6.79 12.57
CA TRP A 240 -21.99 -5.45 12.12
C TRP A 240 -21.04 -4.33 12.57
N ALA A 241 -20.27 -4.53 13.65
CA ALA A 241 -19.28 -3.55 14.10
C ALA A 241 -18.09 -3.43 13.14
N ALA A 242 -17.88 -4.39 12.23
CA ALA A 242 -16.82 -4.33 11.23
C ALA A 242 -16.90 -3.06 10.35
N VAL A 243 -18.12 -2.61 10.02
CA VAL A 243 -18.35 -1.42 9.18
C VAL A 243 -17.84 -0.13 9.85
N PRO A 244 -18.35 0.25 11.05
CA PRO A 244 -17.88 1.46 11.71
C PRO A 244 -16.41 1.37 12.14
N ILE A 245 -15.92 0.20 12.55
CA ILE A 245 -14.50 0.02 12.91
C ILE A 245 -13.60 0.29 11.70
N THR A 246 -13.93 -0.30 10.54
CA THR A 246 -13.15 -0.12 9.32
C THR A 246 -13.22 1.33 8.83
N ALA A 247 -14.41 1.95 8.84
CA ALA A 247 -14.58 3.34 8.42
C ALA A 247 -13.80 4.29 9.32
N LEU A 248 -13.83 4.07 10.63
CA LEU A 248 -13.06 4.85 11.60
C LEU A 248 -11.55 4.66 11.40
N TYR A 249 -11.10 3.43 11.16
CA TYR A 249 -9.69 3.15 10.86
C TYR A 249 -9.22 3.90 9.61
N ILE A 250 -9.97 3.80 8.50
CA ILE A 250 -9.66 4.52 7.25
C ILE A 250 -9.64 6.03 7.51
N PHE A 251 -10.64 6.56 8.22
CA PHE A 251 -10.71 7.97 8.58
C PHE A 251 -9.48 8.44 9.37
N VAL A 252 -9.09 7.71 10.41
CA VAL A 252 -7.94 8.05 11.26
C VAL A 252 -6.67 8.07 10.43
N VAL A 253 -6.34 6.99 9.71
CA VAL A 253 -5.12 6.93 8.88
C VAL A 253 -5.10 8.05 7.84
N THR A 254 -6.23 8.28 7.18
CA THR A 254 -6.38 9.35 6.17
C THR A 254 -6.16 10.74 6.77
N LYS A 255 -6.79 11.04 7.90
CA LYS A 255 -6.70 12.37 8.51
C LYS A 255 -5.34 12.61 9.15
N THR A 256 -4.69 11.57 9.67
CA THR A 256 -3.35 11.71 10.21
C THR A 256 -2.31 11.94 9.10
N MET A 257 -2.52 11.37 7.92
CA MET A 257 -1.67 11.66 6.75
C MET A 257 -1.71 13.14 6.35
N ASP A 258 -2.93 13.70 6.30
CA ASP A 258 -3.19 15.13 6.08
C ASP A 258 -2.54 16.02 7.16
N THR A 259 -2.45 15.51 8.38
CA THR A 259 -1.87 16.25 9.51
C THR A 259 -0.33 16.32 9.45
N ILE A 260 0.34 15.28 8.93
CA ILE A 260 1.80 15.25 8.85
C ILE A 260 2.37 15.96 7.60
N ASP A 261 1.51 16.38 6.65
CA ASP A 261 1.91 17.16 5.45
C ASP A 261 2.28 18.62 5.76
N GLY A 262 2.51 18.95 7.04
CA GLY A 262 2.91 20.28 7.50
C GLY A 262 4.38 20.66 7.23
N LEU A 263 5.23 19.70 6.83
CA LEU A 263 6.63 19.94 6.46
C LEU A 263 6.96 19.40 5.06
N ASP A 264 7.71 20.20 4.30
CA ASP A 264 8.32 19.83 3.01
C ASP A 264 8.92 18.42 3.03
N GLY A 265 8.37 17.54 2.20
CA GLY A 265 8.82 16.18 1.99
C GLY A 265 8.24 15.16 2.98
N LEU A 266 7.81 15.55 4.17
CA LEU A 266 7.53 14.61 5.27
C LEU A 266 6.47 13.56 4.91
N ALA A 267 5.28 13.98 4.49
CA ALA A 267 4.19 13.06 4.17
C ALA A 267 4.52 12.16 2.96
N ALA A 268 5.12 12.72 1.91
CA ALA A 268 5.51 11.96 0.73
C ALA A 268 6.62 10.92 1.04
N GLY A 269 7.59 11.27 1.89
CA GLY A 269 8.64 10.33 2.28
C GLY A 269 8.14 9.21 3.18
N ILE A 270 7.32 9.52 4.18
CA ILE A 270 6.68 8.50 5.03
C ILE A 270 5.76 7.60 4.18
N ALA A 271 4.97 8.16 3.26
CA ALA A 271 4.21 7.35 2.29
C ALA A 271 5.10 6.40 1.50
N ALA A 272 6.25 6.89 1.00
CA ALA A 272 7.16 6.07 0.20
C ALA A 272 7.77 4.92 1.02
N ILE A 273 8.17 5.16 2.27
CA ILE A 273 8.70 4.13 3.18
C ILE A 273 7.60 3.10 3.49
N ALA A 274 6.43 3.57 3.95
CA ALA A 274 5.28 2.73 4.26
C ALA A 274 4.86 1.85 3.08
N ALA A 275 4.69 2.45 1.89
CA ALA A 275 4.29 1.76 0.68
C ALA A 275 5.34 0.75 0.19
N SER A 276 6.63 1.08 0.31
CA SER A 276 7.73 0.16 -0.04
C SER A 276 7.73 -1.07 0.88
N THR A 277 7.54 -0.86 2.19
CA THR A 277 7.42 -1.94 3.17
C THR A 277 6.22 -2.83 2.87
N LEU A 278 5.05 -2.24 2.62
CA LEU A 278 3.85 -3.00 2.22
C LEU A 278 4.06 -3.74 0.89
N ALA A 279 4.84 -3.21 -0.05
CA ALA A 279 5.14 -3.89 -1.31
C ALA A 279 5.99 -5.15 -1.07
N VAL A 280 7.00 -5.07 -0.19
CA VAL A 280 7.81 -6.22 0.21
C VAL A 280 6.93 -7.29 0.89
N ILE A 281 6.07 -6.89 1.82
CA ILE A 281 5.14 -7.79 2.52
C ILE A 281 4.19 -8.44 1.52
N ALA A 282 3.60 -7.67 0.61
CA ALA A 282 2.66 -8.19 -0.37
C ALA A 282 3.30 -9.18 -1.35
N VAL A 283 4.57 -8.99 -1.72
CA VAL A 283 5.31 -9.97 -2.53
C VAL A 283 5.61 -11.23 -1.71
N TYR A 284 6.01 -11.09 -0.44
CA TYR A 284 6.27 -12.21 0.47
C TYR A 284 5.02 -13.09 0.64
N GLU A 285 3.89 -12.46 0.92
CA GLU A 285 2.56 -13.07 1.12
C GLU A 285 1.89 -13.54 -0.17
N GLY A 286 2.51 -13.27 -1.32
CA GLY A 286 2.03 -13.72 -2.60
C GLY A 286 0.76 -13.02 -3.09
N GLN A 287 0.63 -11.73 -2.80
CA GLN A 287 -0.48 -10.88 -3.20
C GLN A 287 -0.04 -9.90 -4.32
N PRO A 288 0.09 -10.37 -5.57
CA PRO A 288 0.74 -9.59 -6.64
C PRO A 288 -0.04 -8.32 -7.00
N ARG A 289 -1.38 -8.33 -6.94
CA ARG A 289 -2.21 -7.14 -7.20
C ARG A 289 -1.95 -6.05 -6.16
N VAL A 290 -1.92 -6.45 -4.89
CA VAL A 290 -1.61 -5.54 -3.78
C VAL A 290 -0.20 -4.98 -3.96
N ALA A 291 0.79 -5.83 -4.20
CA ALA A 291 2.19 -5.43 -4.39
C ALA A 291 2.36 -4.38 -5.51
N ILE A 292 1.67 -4.55 -6.65
CA ILE A 292 1.69 -3.58 -7.75
C ILE A 292 1.11 -2.24 -7.32
N VAL A 293 0.02 -2.24 -6.55
CA VAL A 293 -0.63 -1.02 -6.05
C VAL A 293 0.27 -0.24 -5.11
N VAL A 294 0.79 -0.87 -4.07
CA VAL A 294 1.67 -0.16 -3.11
C VAL A 294 3.01 0.21 -3.72
N ALA A 295 3.55 -0.55 -4.67
CA ALA A 295 4.74 -0.14 -5.39
C ALA A 295 4.48 1.09 -6.28
N ALA A 296 3.31 1.20 -6.93
CA ALA A 296 2.92 2.41 -7.65
C ALA A 296 2.78 3.63 -6.70
N ILE A 297 2.21 3.43 -5.50
CA ILE A 297 2.13 4.48 -4.47
C ILE A 297 3.53 4.92 -4.02
N ALA A 298 4.45 3.98 -3.79
CA ALA A 298 5.84 4.27 -3.43
C ALA A 298 6.54 5.07 -4.54
N GLY A 299 6.43 4.60 -5.79
CA GLY A 299 7.00 5.26 -6.96
C GLY A 299 6.49 6.68 -7.16
N ALA A 300 5.16 6.87 -7.14
CA ALA A 300 4.56 8.18 -7.29
C ALA A 300 4.98 9.15 -6.16
N SER A 301 5.01 8.67 -4.91
CA SER A 301 5.46 9.45 -3.76
C SER A 301 6.92 9.89 -3.91
N LEU A 302 7.81 8.99 -4.35
CA LEU A 302 9.23 9.31 -4.63
C LEU A 302 9.38 10.31 -5.78
N GLY A 303 8.59 10.16 -6.85
CA GLY A 303 8.59 11.10 -7.97
C GLY A 303 8.15 12.51 -7.56
N PHE A 304 7.15 12.61 -6.68
CA PHE A 304 6.71 13.89 -6.14
C PHE A 304 7.73 14.50 -5.17
N LEU A 305 8.38 13.66 -4.35
CA LEU A 305 9.36 14.09 -3.36
C LEU A 305 10.48 14.93 -3.99
N ARG A 306 10.88 14.65 -5.24
CA ARG A 306 11.86 15.47 -5.98
C ARG A 306 11.52 16.96 -6.08
N HIS A 307 10.23 17.29 -6.11
CA HIS A 307 9.70 18.66 -6.22
C HIS A 307 9.26 19.22 -4.85
N ASN A 308 8.97 18.35 -3.90
CA ASN A 308 8.47 18.70 -2.57
C ASN A 308 9.57 18.70 -1.48
N PHE A 309 10.75 18.17 -1.77
CA PHE A 309 11.89 18.19 -0.83
C PHE A 309 12.33 19.62 -0.51
N ASN A 310 12.71 19.86 0.74
CA ASN A 310 13.03 21.19 1.24
C ASN A 310 14.21 21.86 0.49
N PRO A 311 14.05 23.08 -0.07
CA PRO A 311 12.83 23.90 -0.08
C PRO A 311 11.81 23.47 -1.14
N ALA A 312 10.55 23.26 -0.72
CA ALA A 312 9.49 22.77 -1.59
C ALA A 312 9.12 23.75 -2.72
N LYS A 313 8.89 23.21 -3.93
CA LYS A 313 8.42 23.97 -5.11
C LYS A 313 6.90 23.89 -5.31
N ILE A 314 6.26 22.91 -4.67
CA ILE A 314 4.83 22.61 -4.71
C ILE A 314 4.50 21.77 -3.47
N PHE A 315 3.35 22.03 -2.86
CA PHE A 315 2.81 21.24 -1.76
C PHE A 315 1.84 20.18 -2.24
N MET A 316 1.77 19.08 -1.49
CA MET A 316 0.89 17.96 -1.79
C MET A 316 -0.58 18.42 -1.73
N GLY A 317 -0.94 19.23 -0.73
CA GLY A 317 -2.28 19.78 -0.55
C GLY A 317 -3.23 18.76 0.09
N THR A 318 -4.38 19.22 0.58
CA THR A 318 -5.32 18.40 1.36
C THR A 318 -5.70 17.13 0.60
N GLY A 319 -6.02 17.26 -0.70
CA GLY A 319 -6.43 16.11 -1.51
C GLY A 319 -5.33 15.07 -1.69
N GLY A 320 -4.06 15.49 -1.85
CA GLY A 320 -2.96 14.55 -2.03
C GLY A 320 -2.68 13.72 -0.78
N ALA A 321 -2.66 14.37 0.38
CA ALA A 321 -2.39 13.70 1.65
C ALA A 321 -3.53 12.76 2.03
N GLN A 322 -4.78 13.20 1.84
CA GLN A 322 -5.95 12.36 2.09
C GLN A 322 -6.01 11.14 1.15
N VAL A 323 -5.71 11.31 -0.14
CA VAL A 323 -5.70 10.19 -1.08
C VAL A 323 -4.63 9.17 -0.73
N LEU A 324 -3.40 9.61 -0.41
CA LEU A 324 -2.34 8.69 0.00
C LEU A 324 -2.72 7.93 1.27
N GLY A 325 -3.23 8.63 2.29
CA GLY A 325 -3.68 8.01 3.53
C GLY A 325 -4.81 7.00 3.31
N PHE A 326 -5.80 7.35 2.49
CA PHE A 326 -6.91 6.46 2.14
C PHE A 326 -6.46 5.21 1.39
N LEU A 327 -5.62 5.36 0.35
CA LEU A 327 -5.13 4.22 -0.44
C LEU A 327 -4.27 3.29 0.41
N LEU A 328 -3.37 3.85 1.23
CA LEU A 328 -2.53 3.06 2.14
C LEU A 328 -3.36 2.34 3.21
N ALA A 329 -4.39 2.97 3.76
CA ALA A 329 -5.32 2.34 4.70
C ALA A 329 -6.12 1.20 4.05
N CYS A 330 -6.63 1.40 2.83
CA CYS A 330 -7.39 0.35 2.14
C CYS A 330 -6.49 -0.85 1.81
N VAL A 331 -5.27 -0.59 1.33
CA VAL A 331 -4.34 -1.65 0.96
C VAL A 331 -3.77 -2.37 2.19
N SER A 332 -3.56 -1.68 3.31
CA SER A 332 -3.17 -2.34 4.56
C SER A 332 -4.25 -3.32 5.04
N ILE A 333 -5.54 -3.00 4.86
CA ILE A 333 -6.65 -3.91 5.20
C ILE A 333 -6.61 -5.16 4.32
N VAL A 334 -6.48 -5.00 3.00
CA VAL A 334 -6.49 -6.14 2.05
C VAL A 334 -5.21 -6.98 2.17
N GLY A 335 -4.06 -6.32 2.35
CA GLY A 335 -2.73 -6.92 2.38
C GLY A 335 -2.38 -7.59 3.70
N ALA A 336 -2.56 -6.88 4.82
CA ALA A 336 -2.06 -7.33 6.12
C ALA A 336 -2.98 -8.33 6.82
N PHE A 337 -4.30 -8.21 6.69
CA PHE A 337 -5.23 -9.10 7.41
C PHE A 337 -5.31 -10.53 6.85
N LYS A 338 -4.53 -10.83 5.81
CA LYS A 338 -4.33 -12.19 5.30
C LYS A 338 -3.08 -12.89 5.85
N THR A 339 -2.21 -12.17 6.57
CA THR A 339 -1.03 -12.77 7.23
C THR A 339 -1.42 -13.44 8.54
N ALA A 340 -0.48 -14.16 9.18
CA ALA A 340 -0.69 -14.69 10.54
C ALA A 340 -1.27 -13.60 11.45
N ALA A 341 -2.35 -13.92 12.16
CA ALA A 341 -3.27 -12.90 12.66
C ALA A 341 -2.71 -11.96 13.74
N ALA A 342 -1.66 -12.38 14.47
CA ALA A 342 -0.94 -11.50 15.39
C ALA A 342 -0.10 -10.45 14.64
N VAL A 343 0.50 -10.84 13.51
CA VAL A 343 1.32 -9.98 12.65
C VAL A 343 0.44 -9.01 11.85
N ALA A 344 -0.73 -9.48 11.42
CA ALA A 344 -1.73 -8.70 10.69
C ALA A 344 -2.15 -7.41 11.41
N MET A 345 -2.28 -7.44 12.74
CA MET A 345 -2.65 -6.26 13.55
C MET A 345 -1.49 -5.30 13.73
N LEU A 346 -0.25 -5.81 13.75
CA LEU A 346 0.96 -5.01 13.93
C LEU A 346 1.37 -4.28 12.65
N VAL A 347 1.11 -4.86 11.48
CA VAL A 347 1.54 -4.27 10.19
C VAL A 347 1.00 -2.85 10.01
N PRO A 348 -0.31 -2.56 10.12
CA PRO A 348 -0.77 -1.20 9.94
C PRO A 348 -0.37 -0.28 11.10
N MET A 349 -0.22 -0.79 12.33
CA MET A 349 0.23 0.03 13.46
C MET A 349 1.70 0.45 13.34
N LEU A 350 2.55 -0.44 12.81
CA LEU A 350 3.98 -0.18 12.64
C LEU A 350 4.28 0.61 11.36
N VAL A 351 3.55 0.34 10.27
CA VAL A 351 3.66 1.10 9.01
C VAL A 351 3.13 2.53 9.16
N PHE A 352 2.09 2.74 9.98
CA PHE A 352 1.55 4.07 10.27
C PHE A 352 1.98 4.56 11.65
N SER A 353 3.11 4.07 12.17
CA SER A 353 3.53 4.32 13.54
C SER A 353 3.82 5.79 13.77
N VAL A 354 4.60 6.45 12.90
CA VAL A 354 4.91 7.87 13.04
C VAL A 354 3.64 8.72 13.04
N GLN A 355 2.68 8.39 12.17
CA GLN A 355 1.37 9.02 12.09
C GLN A 355 0.60 8.82 13.42
N LEU A 356 0.43 7.56 13.84
CA LEU A 356 -0.34 7.21 15.03
C LEU A 356 0.31 7.77 16.31
N PHE A 357 1.63 7.75 16.41
CA PHE A 357 2.35 8.33 17.54
C PHE A 357 2.16 9.85 17.61
N ASP A 358 2.19 10.56 16.48
CA ASP A 358 1.89 12.00 16.44
C ASP A 358 0.46 12.29 16.89
N ALA A 359 -0.52 11.54 16.38
CA ALA A 359 -1.92 11.66 16.77
C ALA A 359 -2.14 11.38 18.27
N VAL A 360 -1.57 10.29 18.80
CA VAL A 360 -1.68 9.93 20.21
C VAL A 360 -0.97 10.95 21.09
N PHE A 361 0.22 11.41 20.70
CA PHE A 361 0.97 12.42 21.45
C PHE A 361 0.17 13.72 21.61
N VAL A 362 -0.45 14.19 20.51
CA VAL A 362 -1.32 15.37 20.53
C VAL A 362 -2.52 15.17 21.47
N VAL A 363 -3.20 14.03 21.40
CA VAL A 363 -4.37 13.73 22.25
C VAL A 363 -3.98 13.65 23.72
N VAL A 364 -2.93 12.91 24.07
CA VAL A 364 -2.47 12.74 25.45
C VAL A 364 -2.03 14.08 26.06
N ARG A 365 -1.29 14.91 25.30
CA ARG A 365 -0.90 16.24 25.74
C ARG A 365 -2.12 17.12 26.01
N ARG A 366 -3.12 17.09 25.14
CA ARG A 366 -4.36 17.88 25.30
C ARG A 366 -5.17 17.48 26.52
N ILE A 367 -5.28 16.17 26.77
CA ILE A 367 -5.93 15.65 27.99
C ILE A 367 -5.18 16.14 29.23
N ARG A 368 -3.84 16.06 29.24
CA ARG A 368 -3.01 16.55 30.36
C ARG A 368 -3.09 18.08 30.54
N SER A 369 -3.20 18.84 29.46
CA SER A 369 -3.30 20.31 29.48
C SER A 369 -4.73 20.85 29.61
N ARG A 370 -5.75 19.98 29.76
CA ARG A 370 -7.19 20.32 29.82
C ARG A 370 -7.67 21.24 28.67
N GLN A 371 -7.05 21.13 27.49
CA GLN A 371 -7.46 21.92 26.33
C GLN A 371 -8.47 21.15 25.47
N PRO A 372 -9.45 21.84 24.85
CA PRO A 372 -10.38 21.19 23.93
C PRO A 372 -9.66 20.50 22.78
N ILE A 373 -10.06 19.26 22.47
CA ILE A 373 -9.53 18.47 21.33
C ILE A 373 -9.83 19.18 19.99
N THR A 374 -10.73 20.16 19.96
CA THR A 374 -11.15 20.88 18.75
C THR A 374 -10.39 22.20 18.50
N LYS A 375 -9.48 22.62 19.40
CA LYS A 375 -8.71 23.87 19.23
C LYS A 375 -7.51 23.65 18.27
N ALA A 376 -7.30 24.55 17.32
CA ALA A 376 -6.17 24.50 16.39
C ALA A 376 -4.89 25.01 17.08
N ASP A 377 -3.84 24.19 17.15
CA ASP A 377 -2.58 24.49 17.86
C ASP A 377 -1.35 23.84 17.19
N LYS A 378 -0.14 24.41 17.41
CA LYS A 378 1.19 24.00 16.90
C LYS A 378 1.74 22.73 17.60
N SER A 379 0.86 21.76 17.89
CA SER A 379 1.12 20.71 18.89
C SER A 379 1.73 19.41 18.33
N HIS A 380 2.04 19.35 17.04
CA HIS A 380 2.61 18.15 16.41
C HIS A 380 4.09 17.95 16.78
N ILE A 381 4.55 16.70 16.74
CA ILE A 381 5.93 16.29 17.03
C ILE A 381 6.93 17.11 16.21
N HIS A 382 6.60 17.35 14.94
CA HIS A 382 7.47 18.13 14.06
C HIS A 382 7.63 19.60 14.50
N HIS A 383 6.57 20.24 15.00
CA HIS A 383 6.66 21.58 15.59
C HIS A 383 7.44 21.59 16.91
N THR A 384 7.33 20.53 17.71
CA THR A 384 8.09 20.40 18.96
C THR A 384 9.58 20.28 18.67
N LEU A 385 9.96 19.48 17.68
CA LEU A 385 11.36 19.32 17.25
C LEU A 385 11.93 20.60 16.61
N LEU A 386 11.13 21.31 15.80
CA LEU A 386 11.51 22.65 15.31
C LEU A 386 11.69 23.65 16.46
N GLY A 387 10.83 23.59 17.48
CA GLY A 387 10.93 24.43 18.68
C GLY A 387 12.17 24.16 19.53
N MET A 388 12.78 22.98 19.41
CA MET A 388 14.06 22.63 20.03
C MET A 388 15.29 23.16 19.26
N GLY A 389 15.08 23.87 18.15
CA GLY A 389 16.15 24.47 17.34
C GLY A 389 16.64 23.60 16.18
N LEU A 390 16.00 22.45 15.91
CA LEU A 390 16.33 21.64 14.74
C LEU A 390 15.85 22.30 13.44
N THR A 391 16.64 22.15 12.38
CA THR A 391 16.22 22.55 11.03
C THR A 391 15.16 21.59 10.49
N GLN A 392 14.30 22.07 9.59
CA GLN A 392 13.27 21.26 8.96
C GLN A 392 13.81 19.97 8.32
N ARG A 393 14.99 20.03 7.68
CA ARG A 393 15.66 18.86 7.09
C ARG A 393 16.06 17.83 8.14
N GLN A 394 16.54 18.28 9.30
CA GLN A 394 16.90 17.38 10.41
C GLN A 394 15.65 16.69 10.98
N VAL A 395 14.56 17.44 11.19
CA VAL A 395 13.29 16.90 11.69
C VAL A 395 12.77 15.81 10.75
N VAL A 396 12.69 16.11 9.45
CA VAL A 396 12.21 15.15 8.44
C VAL A 396 13.13 13.91 8.38
N GLY A 397 14.45 14.11 8.42
CA GLY A 397 15.43 13.01 8.41
C GLY A 397 15.31 12.08 9.62
N ILE A 398 15.09 12.62 10.82
CA ILE A 398 14.86 11.82 12.04
C ILE A 398 13.57 11.01 11.91
N LEU A 399 12.48 11.64 11.44
CA LEU A 399 11.20 10.96 11.29
C LEU A 399 11.26 9.84 10.24
N TYR A 400 11.99 10.04 9.12
CA TYR A 400 12.25 8.97 8.15
C TYR A 400 13.07 7.83 8.75
N LEU A 401 14.09 8.13 9.54
CA LEU A 401 14.93 7.11 10.16
C LEU A 401 14.11 6.26 11.14
N VAL A 402 13.31 6.89 11.99
CA VAL A 402 12.42 6.19 12.93
C VAL A 402 11.43 5.30 12.18
N ASP A 403 10.76 5.84 11.15
CA ASP A 403 9.81 5.09 10.34
C ASP A 403 10.47 3.88 9.65
N ALA A 404 11.64 4.08 9.06
CA ALA A 404 12.42 3.03 8.40
C ALA A 404 12.86 1.92 9.37
N ILE A 405 13.29 2.28 10.58
CA ILE A 405 13.66 1.31 11.62
C ILE A 405 12.44 0.48 12.03
N LEU A 406 11.29 1.11 12.27
CA LEU A 406 10.07 0.40 12.66
C LEU A 406 9.57 -0.53 11.54
N CYS A 407 9.62 -0.07 10.29
CA CYS A 407 9.34 -0.91 9.14
C CYS A 407 10.32 -2.09 9.00
N ALA A 408 11.62 -1.87 9.25
CA ALA A 408 12.62 -2.95 9.22
C ALA A 408 12.38 -3.99 10.32
N LEU A 409 12.06 -3.55 11.55
CA LEU A 409 11.69 -4.43 12.66
C LEU A 409 10.43 -5.24 12.33
N LEU A 410 9.44 -4.63 11.68
CA LEU A 410 8.25 -5.33 11.19
C LEU A 410 8.61 -6.43 10.19
N LEU A 411 9.45 -6.14 9.20
CA LEU A 411 9.89 -7.13 8.21
C LEU A 411 10.67 -8.29 8.85
N ILE A 412 11.52 -8.01 9.84
CA ILE A 412 12.21 -9.03 10.62
C ILE A 412 11.20 -9.88 11.40
N GLY A 413 10.22 -9.25 12.05
CA GLY A 413 9.15 -9.95 12.77
C GLY A 413 8.35 -10.87 11.87
N ILE A 414 7.96 -10.41 10.67
CA ILE A 414 7.27 -11.24 9.67
C ILE A 414 8.14 -12.43 9.30
N ARG A 415 9.43 -12.23 9.02
CA ARG A 415 10.33 -13.33 8.65
C ARG A 415 10.55 -14.36 9.76
N LEU A 416 10.53 -13.93 11.03
CA LEU A 416 10.76 -14.80 12.17
C LEU A 416 9.51 -15.57 12.61
N TYR A 417 8.33 -14.99 12.42
CA TYR A 417 7.06 -15.51 12.98
C TYR A 417 5.97 -15.82 11.94
N GLY A 418 6.20 -15.55 10.65
CA GLY A 418 5.29 -15.79 9.53
C GLY A 418 5.88 -16.72 8.49
#